data_AF-A0A9D4DNP8-F1
#
_entry.id   AF-A0A9D4DNP8-F1
#
_cell.length_a   1.000
_cell.length_b   1.000
_cell.length_c   1.000
_cell.angle_alpha   90.00
_cell.angle_beta   90.00
_cell.angle_gamma   90.00
#
_symmetry.space_group_name_H-M   'P 1'
#
loop_
_entity.id
_entity.type
_entity.pdbx_description
1 polymer ?
#
loop_
_entity_poly.entity_id
_entity_poly.type
_entity_poly.pdbx_seq_one_letter_code
_entity_poly.pdbx_strand_id
1 'polypeptide(L)'
;MLLLLLLLLLLLLLLLLLLLLLLLLLLLLLLLLLLLLLLILLLLLLLLLILLLLLLLLLLLLLLLLLLHHHYTTTTTTPPPPFTVTKNVFTQWLLLQLIAHIGGHACFTNSPCFVRISFFNGGGIICASFMHLFFKCFNDFYGFIFKFVCFFFFSLPEHNVLMVSFLDRLLCLVCRAASTFTLLTL
;
A
#
# COMPACT_ATOMS: atom_id res chain seq x y z
N MET A 1 -25.21 -53.30 -58.25
CA MET A 1 -24.53 -52.06 -58.69
C MET A 1 -25.02 -50.83 -57.93
N LEU A 2 -26.34 -50.56 -57.85
CA LEU A 2 -26.91 -49.41 -57.15
C LEU A 2 -26.50 -49.31 -55.66
N LEU A 3 -26.56 -50.41 -54.91
CA LEU A 3 -26.21 -50.43 -53.49
C LEU A 3 -24.74 -50.03 -53.24
N LEU A 4 -23.83 -50.50 -54.09
CA LEU A 4 -22.40 -50.17 -54.00
C LEU A 4 -22.18 -48.67 -54.26
N LEU A 5 -22.87 -48.11 -55.25
CA LEU A 5 -22.80 -46.68 -55.56
C LEU A 5 -23.31 -45.82 -54.39
N LEU A 6 -24.42 -46.24 -53.77
CA LEU A 6 -24.98 -45.55 -52.60
C LEU A 6 -24.01 -45.58 -51.41
N LEU A 7 -23.40 -46.73 -51.14
CA LEU A 7 -22.41 -46.89 -50.07
C LEU A 7 -21.18 -46.01 -50.30
N LEU A 8 -20.68 -45.95 -51.54
CA LEU A 8 -19.55 -45.10 -51.91
C LEU A 8 -19.88 -43.61 -51.71
N LEU A 9 -21.08 -43.18 -52.11
CA LEU A 9 -21.53 -41.80 -51.93
C LEU A 9 -21.64 -41.43 -50.44
N LEU A 10 -22.18 -42.33 -49.63
CA LEU A 10 -22.28 -42.13 -48.18
C LEU A 10 -20.90 -42.01 -47.52
N LEU A 11 -19.96 -42.88 -47.91
CA LEU A 11 -18.58 -42.83 -47.43
C LEU A 11 -17.90 -41.52 -47.80
N LEU A 12 -18.08 -41.04 -49.04
CA LEU A 12 -17.55 -39.77 -49.50
C LEU A 12 -18.13 -38.60 -48.70
N LEU A 13 -19.43 -38.60 -48.44
CA LEU A 13 -20.10 -37.58 -47.65
C LEU A 13 -19.57 -37.56 -46.20
N LEU A 14 -19.40 -38.73 -45.59
CA LEU A 14 -18.85 -38.86 -44.24
C LEU A 14 -17.41 -38.33 -44.18
N LEU A 15 -16.57 -38.66 -45.18
CA LEU A 15 -15.21 -38.16 -45.27
C LEU A 15 -15.17 -36.63 -45.40
N LEU A 16 -16.04 -36.07 -46.23
CA LEU A 16 -16.16 -34.61 -46.41
C LEU A 16 -16.58 -33.92 -45.11
N LEU A 17 -17.56 -34.48 -44.39
CA LEU A 17 -18.01 -33.97 -43.11
C LEU A 17 -16.88 -34.00 -42.06
N LEU A 18 -16.12 -35.09 -41.99
CA LEU A 18 -14.98 -35.21 -41.09
C LEU A 18 -13.90 -34.17 -41.41
N LEU A 19 -13.61 -33.96 -42.69
CA LEU A 19 -12.64 -32.94 -43.14
C LEU A 19 -13.09 -31.53 -42.74
N LEU A 20 -14.37 -31.21 -42.93
CA LEU A 20 -14.94 -29.92 -42.53
C LEU A 20 -14.84 -29.71 -41.02
N LEU A 21 -15.16 -30.73 -40.23
CA LEU A 21 -15.05 -30.68 -38.77
C LEU A 21 -13.60 -30.45 -38.32
N LEU A 22 -12.65 -31.14 -38.94
CA LEU A 22 -11.23 -30.97 -38.66
C LEU A 22 -10.76 -29.55 -38.99
N LEU A 23 -11.19 -29.01 -40.13
CA LEU A 23 -10.89 -27.63 -40.53
C LEU A 23 -11.45 -26.62 -39.52
N LEU A 24 -12.69 -26.81 -39.07
CA LEU A 24 -13.31 -25.96 -38.06
C LEU A 24 -12.55 -26.01 -36.73
N LEU A 25 -12.13 -27.20 -36.30
CA LEU A 25 -11.34 -27.37 -35.09
C LEU A 25 -9.98 -26.67 -35.20
N LEU A 26 -9.30 -26.79 -36.35
CA LEU A 26 -8.05 -26.11 -36.62
C LEU A 26 -8.21 -24.58 -36.57
N LEU A 27 -9.29 -24.06 -37.17
CA LEU A 27 -9.61 -22.63 -37.16
C LEU A 27 -9.84 -22.13 -35.72
N LEU A 28 -10.59 -22.88 -34.91
CA LEU A 28 -10.84 -22.56 -33.51
C LEU A 28 -9.53 -22.53 -32.70
N LEU A 29 -8.66 -23.52 -32.92
CA LEU A 29 -7.34 -23.59 -32.28
C LEU A 29 -6.48 -22.39 -32.65
N LEU A 30 -6.46 -21.99 -33.93
CA LEU A 30 -5.73 -20.81 -34.39
C LEU A 30 -6.26 -19.53 -33.75
N LEU A 31 -7.59 -19.37 -33.65
CA LEU A 31 -8.21 -18.24 -32.99
C LEU A 31 -7.84 -18.17 -31.50
N LEU A 32 -7.84 -19.32 -30.81
CA LEU A 32 -7.44 -19.41 -29.41
C LEU A 32 -5.97 -19.01 -29.22
N LEU A 33 -5.09 -19.49 -30.12
CA LEU A 33 -3.66 -19.13 -30.11
C LEU A 33 -3.47 -17.62 -30.31
N LEU A 34 -4.20 -17.01 -31.24
CA LEU A 34 -4.17 -15.57 -31.48
C LEU A 34 -4.62 -14.78 -30.25
N LEU A 35 -5.70 -15.21 -29.60
CA LEU A 35 -6.21 -14.59 -28.38
C LEU A 35 -5.19 -14.67 -27.24
N LEU A 36 -4.54 -15.83 -27.06
CA LEU A 36 -3.49 -16.02 -26.07
C LEU A 36 -2.29 -15.10 -26.33
N LEU A 37 -1.87 -14.97 -27.58
CA LEU A 37 -0.77 -14.07 -27.96
C LEU A 37 -1.11 -12.61 -27.64
N LEU A 38 -2.34 -12.18 -27.96
CA LEU A 38 -2.82 -10.84 -27.64
C LEU A 38 -2.83 -10.58 -26.13
N LEU A 39 -3.24 -11.57 -25.33
CA LEU A 39 -3.23 -11.47 -23.87
C LEU A 39 -1.81 -11.29 -23.33
N ILE A 40 -0.85 -12.06 -23.83
CA ILE A 40 0.57 -11.94 -23.43
C ILE A 40 1.11 -10.56 -23.80
N LEU A 41 0.79 -10.06 -25.00
CA LEU A 41 1.19 -8.72 -25.43
C LEU A 41 0.62 -7.62 -24.51
N LEU A 42 -0.65 -7.74 -24.12
CA LEU A 42 -1.29 -6.80 -23.21
C LEU A 42 -0.63 -6.82 -21.82
N LEU A 43 -0.31 -8.01 -21.30
CA LEU A 43 0.41 -8.16 -20.04
C LEU A 43 1.80 -7.51 -20.09
N LEU A 44 2.53 -7.70 -21.19
CA LEU A 44 3.84 -7.08 -21.39
C LEU A 44 3.74 -5.55 -21.43
N LEU A 45 2.73 -5.01 -22.12
CA LEU A 45 2.47 -3.57 -22.17
C LEU A 45 2.15 -3.01 -20.79
N LEU A 46 1.32 -3.70 -20.00
CA LEU A 46 1.01 -3.31 -18.63
C LEU A 46 2.27 -3.31 -17.75
N LEU A 47 3.11 -4.33 -17.86
CA LEU A 47 4.38 -4.40 -17.14
C LEU A 47 5.30 -3.23 -17.51
N LEU A 48 5.41 -2.90 -18.80
CA LEU A 48 6.18 -1.77 -19.28
C LEU A 48 5.65 -0.44 -18.71
N LEU A 49 4.32 -0.26 -18.64
CA LEU A 49 3.70 0.92 -18.05
C LEU A 49 4.03 1.06 -16.55
N ILE A 50 3.97 -0.04 -15.80
CA ILE A 50 4.35 -0.06 -14.37
C ILE A 50 5.83 0.32 -14.21
N LEU A 51 6.71 -0.22 -15.06
CA LEU A 51 8.14 0.11 -15.03
C LEU A 51 8.39 1.59 -15.33
N LEU A 52 7.68 2.15 -16.31
CA LEU A 52 7.76 3.58 -16.64
C LEU A 52 7.30 4.46 -15.47
N LEU A 53 6.21 4.09 -14.81
CA LEU A 53 5.71 4.79 -13.63
C LEU A 53 6.71 4.76 -12.47
N LEU A 54 7.34 3.60 -12.24
CA LEU A 54 8.38 3.44 -11.23
C LEU A 54 9.60 4.32 -11.53
N LEU A 55 10.03 4.37 -12.80
CA LEU A 55 11.13 5.23 -13.24
C LEU A 55 10.79 6.71 -13.02
N LEU A 56 9.58 7.13 -13.35
CA LEU A 56 9.11 8.50 -13.12
C LEU A 56 9.11 8.85 -11.63
N LEU A 57 8.62 7.94 -10.78
CA LEU A 57 8.64 8.12 -9.33
C LEU A 57 10.08 8.26 -8.80
N LEU A 58 11.01 7.44 -9.30
CA LEU A 58 12.43 7.52 -8.93
C LEU A 58 13.03 8.87 -9.34
N LEU A 59 12.71 9.36 -10.53
CA LEU A 59 13.15 10.68 -11.01
C LEU A 59 12.62 11.81 -10.12
N LEU A 60 11.34 11.74 -9.73
CA LEU A 60 10.73 12.70 -8.82
C LEU A 60 11.41 12.69 -7.44
N LEU A 61 11.72 11.51 -6.92
CA LEU A 61 12.44 11.36 -5.65
C LEU A 61 13.84 11.97 -5.73
N LEU A 62 14.57 11.73 -6.83
CA LEU A 62 15.89 12.31 -7.06
C LEU A 62 15.83 13.84 -7.12
N LEU A 63 14.82 14.39 -7.82
CA LEU A 63 14.60 15.83 -7.90
C LEU A 63 14.33 16.44 -6.51
N LEU A 64 13.49 15.77 -5.70
CA LEU A 64 13.20 16.19 -4.33
C LEU A 64 14.46 16.19 -3.46
N LEU A 65 15.31 15.16 -3.57
CA LEU A 65 16.57 15.08 -2.85
C LEU A 65 17.52 16.21 -3.23
N LEU A 66 17.59 16.55 -4.52
CA LEU A 66 18.43 17.64 -5.03
C LEU A 66 17.94 19.01 -4.52
N LEU A 67 16.63 19.26 -4.52
CA LEU A 67 16.01 20.44 -3.93
C LEU A 67 16.33 20.58 -2.45
N LEU A 68 16.22 19.48 -1.69
CA LEU A 68 16.51 19.46 -0.26
C LEU A 68 18.00 19.75 -0.02
N HIS A 69 18.90 19.17 -0.81
CA HIS A 69 20.34 19.42 -0.70
C HIS A 69 20.69 20.90 -0.91
N HIS A 70 20.09 21.56 -1.90
CA HIS A 70 20.33 22.98 -2.16
C HIS A 70 19.89 23.90 -1.01
N HIS A 71 18.77 23.59 -0.35
CA HIS A 71 18.30 24.39 0.79
C HIS A 71 19.25 24.33 1.99
N TYR A 72 19.90 23.20 2.24
CA TYR A 72 20.84 23.08 3.36
C TYR A 72 22.16 23.84 3.13
N THR A 73 22.59 24.00 1.88
CA THR A 73 23.90 24.62 1.58
C THR A 73 23.90 26.15 1.69
N THR A 74 22.74 26.82 1.70
CA THR A 74 22.67 28.30 1.62
C THR A 74 22.65 29.03 2.97
N THR A 75 22.63 28.32 4.10
CA THR A 75 22.40 28.91 5.44
C THR A 75 23.65 29.21 6.29
N THR A 76 24.88 29.11 5.75
CA THR A 76 26.12 29.13 6.56
C THR A 76 26.99 30.41 6.47
N THR A 77 26.41 31.61 6.32
CA THR A 77 27.21 32.86 6.26
C THR A 77 26.65 34.06 7.03
N THR A 78 25.99 33.84 8.17
CA THR A 78 25.75 34.92 9.16
C THR A 78 26.25 34.50 10.55
N PRO A 79 27.21 35.23 11.15
CA PRO A 79 27.69 34.92 12.49
C PRO A 79 26.52 35.04 13.48
N PRO A 80 26.24 34.00 14.29
CA PRO A 80 25.16 34.05 15.25
C PRO A 80 25.44 35.15 16.30
N PRO A 81 24.45 36.00 16.64
CA PRO A 81 24.55 36.84 17.81
C PRO A 81 24.69 35.97 19.07
N PRO A 82 25.36 36.46 20.13
CA PRO A 82 25.62 35.68 21.34
C PRO A 82 24.31 35.34 22.06
N PHE A 83 23.84 34.11 21.89
CA PHE A 83 22.69 33.57 22.62
C PHE A 83 23.13 33.08 24.00
N THR A 84 22.60 33.73 25.03
CA THR A 84 22.69 33.34 26.43
C THR A 84 21.78 32.14 26.67
N VAL A 85 22.38 30.95 26.77
CA VAL A 85 21.67 29.71 27.08
C VAL A 85 21.21 29.72 28.54
N THR A 86 19.93 29.98 28.77
CA THR A 86 19.27 29.73 30.05
C THR A 86 19.02 28.23 30.20
N LYS A 87 19.73 27.59 31.12
CA LYS A 87 19.78 26.14 31.40
C LYS A 87 18.45 25.44 31.77
N ASN A 88 17.30 26.09 31.69
CA ASN A 88 16.05 25.58 32.26
C ASN A 88 15.14 24.75 31.33
N VAL A 89 15.39 24.72 30.01
CA VAL A 89 14.49 24.00 29.08
C VAL A 89 14.85 22.52 28.93
N PHE A 90 16.13 22.16 29.12
CA PHE A 90 16.60 20.79 28.95
C PHE A 90 16.13 19.84 30.07
N THR A 91 16.01 20.35 31.30
CA THR A 91 15.50 19.60 32.45
C THR A 91 14.00 19.28 32.34
N GLN A 92 13.19 20.15 31.71
CA GLN A 92 11.77 19.88 31.48
C GLN A 92 11.54 18.77 30.44
N TRP A 93 12.38 18.70 29.40
CA TRP A 93 12.28 17.64 28.38
C TRP A 93 12.68 16.26 28.93
N LEU A 94 13.71 16.21 29.77
CA LEU A 94 14.16 14.95 30.40
C LEU A 94 13.12 14.42 31.40
N LEU A 95 12.46 15.32 32.15
CA LEU A 95 11.39 14.95 33.08
C LEU A 95 10.18 14.37 32.35
N LEU A 96 9.83 14.93 31.18
CA LEU A 96 8.70 14.45 30.38
C LEU A 96 8.95 13.04 29.82
N GLN A 97 10.18 12.72 29.41
CA GLN A 97 10.53 11.37 28.95
C GLN A 97 10.53 10.33 30.08
N LEU A 98 10.92 10.72 31.30
CA LEU A 98 10.91 9.82 32.45
C LEU A 98 9.47 9.45 32.85
N ILE A 99 8.53 10.41 32.83
CA ILE A 99 7.12 10.17 33.15
C ILE A 99 6.46 9.27 32.10
N ALA A 100 6.78 9.45 30.81
CA ALA A 100 6.26 8.60 29.73
C ALA A 100 6.72 7.13 29.86
N HIS A 101 7.95 6.89 30.32
CA HIS A 101 8.48 5.54 30.47
C HIS A 101 7.87 4.78 31.67
N ILE A 102 7.54 5.47 32.75
CA ILE A 102 6.96 4.84 33.95
C ILE A 102 5.46 4.56 33.73
N GLY A 103 4.74 5.39 32.98
CA GLY A 103 3.31 5.19 32.68
C GLY A 103 3.00 4.03 31.73
N GLY A 104 3.93 3.68 30.82
CA GLY A 104 3.72 2.63 29.81
C GLY A 104 3.69 1.20 30.34
N HIS A 105 4.32 0.93 31.49
CA HIS A 105 4.39 -0.42 32.05
C HIS A 105 3.18 -0.80 32.90
N ALA A 106 2.35 0.16 33.34
CA ALA A 106 1.20 -0.12 34.20
C ALA A 106 -0.07 -0.55 33.44
N CYS A 107 -0.13 -0.37 32.11
CA CYS A 107 -1.35 -0.62 31.33
C CYS A 107 -1.41 -1.98 30.61
N PHE A 108 -0.34 -2.80 30.68
CA PHE A 108 -0.27 -4.04 29.90
C PHE A 108 -0.61 -5.32 30.66
N THR A 109 -0.94 -5.24 31.95
CA THR A 109 -1.34 -6.41 32.73
C THR A 109 -2.77 -6.24 33.22
N ASN A 110 -3.69 -6.82 32.44
CA ASN A 110 -5.08 -7.17 32.80
C ASN A 110 -6.18 -6.13 32.49
N SER A 111 -6.60 -6.02 31.23
CA SER A 111 -8.01 -6.25 30.82
C SER A 111 -8.22 -6.08 29.31
N PRO A 112 -9.11 -6.86 28.67
CA PRO A 112 -9.48 -6.68 27.28
C PRO A 112 -10.83 -5.97 27.18
N CYS A 113 -10.93 -4.67 27.51
CA CYS A 113 -12.18 -3.93 27.29
C CYS A 113 -11.93 -2.43 27.15
N PHE A 114 -12.27 -1.90 25.96
CA PHE A 114 -12.86 -0.57 25.78
C PHE A 114 -12.22 0.59 26.55
N VAL A 115 -11.06 1.08 26.08
CA VAL A 115 -10.69 2.47 26.37
C VAL A 115 -11.26 3.35 25.27
N ARG A 116 -12.51 3.77 25.47
CA ARG A 116 -13.07 4.93 24.77
C ARG A 116 -12.30 6.14 25.29
N ILE A 117 -11.23 6.54 24.60
CA ILE A 117 -10.52 7.78 24.91
C ILE A 117 -11.46 8.92 24.52
N SER A 118 -12.18 9.41 25.52
CA SER A 118 -12.95 10.64 25.42
C SER A 118 -11.98 11.78 25.15
N PHE A 119 -11.88 12.22 23.90
CA PHE A 119 -11.20 13.44 23.50
C PHE A 119 -12.00 14.65 24.02
N PHE A 120 -11.91 14.92 25.32
CA PHE A 120 -12.38 16.19 25.88
C PHE A 120 -11.19 17.15 25.99
N ASN A 121 -11.23 18.16 25.13
CA ASN A 121 -10.55 19.47 25.21
C ASN A 121 -9.21 19.51 25.95
N GLY A 122 -8.10 19.34 25.21
CA GLY A 122 -6.77 19.77 25.68
C GLY A 122 -5.57 18.89 25.30
N GLY A 123 -5.76 17.80 24.56
CA GLY A 123 -4.75 16.74 24.41
C GLY A 123 -4.07 16.56 23.04
N GLY A 124 -3.96 17.61 22.21
CA GLY A 124 -3.43 17.47 20.84
C GLY A 124 -1.96 17.02 20.73
N ILE A 125 -1.15 17.20 21.78
CA ILE A 125 0.30 16.96 21.73
C ILE A 125 0.67 15.53 22.16
N ILE A 126 -0.10 14.92 23.06
CA ILE A 126 0.22 13.58 23.62
C ILE A 126 -0.04 12.48 22.59
N CYS A 127 -1.03 12.67 21.70
CA CYS A 127 -1.36 11.71 20.66
C CYS A 127 -0.26 11.60 19.58
N ALA A 128 0.44 12.70 19.27
CA ALA A 128 1.52 12.71 18.30
C ALA A 128 2.75 11.92 18.79
N SER A 129 3.10 12.07 20.07
CA SER A 129 4.27 11.39 20.66
C SER A 129 4.05 9.89 20.86
N PHE A 130 2.84 9.46 21.23
CA PHE A 130 2.53 8.04 21.38
C PHE A 130 2.56 7.29 20.04
N MET A 131 2.02 7.92 18.99
CA MET A 131 2.12 7.38 17.63
C MET A 131 3.58 7.27 17.19
N HIS A 132 4.41 8.29 17.46
CA HIS A 132 5.82 8.31 17.08
C HIS A 132 6.67 7.18 17.70
N LEU A 133 6.28 6.68 18.88
CA LEU A 133 6.95 5.54 19.53
C LEU A 133 6.48 4.20 18.96
N PHE A 134 5.18 4.08 18.65
CA PHE A 134 4.62 2.91 17.98
C PHE A 134 5.23 2.71 16.57
N PHE A 135 5.52 3.81 15.87
CA PHE A 135 6.18 3.82 14.56
C PHE A 135 7.62 3.29 14.56
N LYS A 136 8.35 3.37 15.68
CA LYS A 136 9.75 2.91 15.72
C LYS A 136 9.86 1.38 15.80
N CYS A 137 8.77 0.69 16.18
CA CYS A 137 8.72 -0.77 16.26
C CYS A 137 8.14 -1.44 15.00
N PHE A 138 7.30 -0.75 14.21
CA PHE A 138 6.72 -1.30 12.99
C PHE A 138 7.50 -0.84 11.75
N ASN A 139 8.50 -1.65 11.40
CA ASN A 139 9.48 -1.47 10.33
C ASN A 139 8.91 -0.98 8.97
N ASP A 140 9.76 -0.23 8.27
CA ASP A 140 9.67 0.53 7.00
C ASP A 140 8.49 0.33 6.02
N PHE A 141 7.91 -0.87 5.88
CA PHE A 141 6.85 -1.14 4.90
C PHE A 141 5.48 -0.57 5.32
N TYR A 142 5.12 -0.71 6.60
CA TYR A 142 3.86 -0.16 7.12
C TYR A 142 3.94 1.36 7.35
N GLY A 143 5.15 1.88 7.56
CA GLY A 143 5.40 3.32 7.70
C GLY A 143 5.01 4.10 6.45
N PHE A 144 5.23 3.55 5.25
CA PHE A 144 4.87 4.23 3.99
C PHE A 144 3.35 4.27 3.78
N ILE A 145 2.67 3.13 3.94
CA ILE A 145 1.21 3.02 3.79
C ILE A 145 0.52 3.95 4.80
N PHE A 146 0.99 3.97 6.05
CA PHE A 146 0.39 4.79 7.08
C PHE A 146 0.66 6.30 6.88
N LYS A 147 1.87 6.69 6.46
CA LYS A 147 2.15 8.08 6.07
C LYS A 147 1.24 8.54 4.94
N PHE A 148 0.96 7.67 3.97
CA PHE A 148 0.05 7.96 2.87
C PHE A 148 -1.40 8.15 3.36
N VAL A 149 -1.87 7.30 4.28
CA VAL A 149 -3.20 7.43 4.90
C VAL A 149 -3.30 8.70 5.75
N CYS A 150 -2.28 9.04 6.54
CA CYS A 150 -2.24 10.27 7.33
C CYS A 150 -2.20 11.53 6.44
N PHE A 151 -1.43 11.51 5.35
CA PHE A 151 -1.38 12.63 4.41
C PHE A 151 -2.76 12.88 3.77
N PHE A 152 -3.47 11.81 3.42
CA PHE A 152 -4.86 11.89 2.97
C PHE A 152 -5.78 12.45 4.06
N PHE A 153 -5.59 12.04 5.33
CA PHE A 153 -6.38 12.50 6.46
C PHE A 153 -6.25 14.01 6.72
N PHE A 154 -5.03 14.55 6.65
CA PHE A 154 -4.79 15.98 6.85
C PHE A 154 -5.20 16.86 5.66
N SER A 155 -5.40 16.26 4.48
CA SER A 155 -5.78 17.00 3.27
C SER A 155 -7.30 17.06 3.04
N LEU A 156 -8.11 16.40 3.88
CA LEU A 156 -9.56 16.35 3.72
C LEU A 156 -10.27 17.35 4.63
N PRO A 157 -11.22 18.14 4.10
CA PRO A 157 -12.01 19.08 4.90
C PRO A 157 -12.89 18.34 5.92
N GLU A 158 -13.05 18.93 7.10
CA GLU A 158 -13.59 18.36 8.36
C GLU A 158 -15.02 17.79 8.32
N HIS A 159 -15.69 17.73 7.16
CA HIS A 159 -17.14 17.45 7.07
C HIS A 159 -17.54 16.03 6.64
N ASN A 160 -16.59 15.11 6.42
CA ASN A 160 -16.94 13.74 5.99
C ASN A 160 -16.94 12.71 7.14
N VAL A 161 -17.99 12.76 7.97
CA VAL A 161 -18.26 11.81 9.08
C VAL A 161 -18.26 10.34 8.61
N LEU A 162 -18.75 10.09 7.38
CA LEU A 162 -18.74 8.75 6.76
C LEU A 162 -17.32 8.21 6.53
N MET A 163 -16.36 9.09 6.24
CA MET A 163 -14.98 8.68 5.97
C MET A 163 -14.23 8.32 7.25
N VAL A 164 -14.52 9.00 8.37
CA VAL A 164 -13.96 8.67 9.69
C VAL A 164 -14.42 7.28 10.13
N SER A 165 -15.70 6.97 9.96
CA SER A 165 -16.26 5.63 10.22
C SER A 165 -15.61 4.54 9.36
N PHE A 166 -15.38 4.83 8.08
CA PHE A 166 -14.72 3.89 7.17
C PHE A 166 -13.25 3.65 7.58
N LEU A 167 -12.53 4.70 7.95
CA LEU A 167 -11.15 4.60 8.40
C LEU A 167 -11.01 3.80 9.69
N ASP A 168 -11.92 3.99 10.65
CA ASP A 168 -11.88 3.27 11.93
C ASP A 168 -12.04 1.75 11.71
N ARG A 169 -12.93 1.37 10.78
CA ARG A 169 -13.08 -0.03 10.35
C ARG A 169 -11.85 -0.55 9.60
N LEU A 170 -11.24 0.27 8.76
CA LEU A 170 -10.03 -0.09 8.00
C LEU A 170 -8.84 -0.31 8.95
N LEU A 171 -8.63 0.60 9.92
CA LEU A 171 -7.60 0.49 10.95
C LEU A 171 -7.80 -0.76 11.80
N CYS A 172 -9.04 -1.04 12.21
CA CYS A 172 -9.38 -2.25 12.94
C CYS A 172 -9.04 -3.51 12.13
N LEU A 173 -9.33 -3.51 10.82
CA LEU A 173 -9.01 -4.62 9.92
C LEU A 173 -7.49 -4.82 9.78
N VAL A 174 -6.73 -3.73 9.62
CA VAL A 174 -5.26 -3.77 9.50
C VAL A 174 -4.62 -4.26 10.79
N CYS A 175 -5.06 -3.78 11.96
CA CYS A 175 -4.59 -4.27 13.25
C CYS A 175 -4.90 -5.76 13.44
N ARG A 176 -6.09 -6.21 13.02
CA ARG A 176 -6.46 -7.63 13.11
C ARG A 176 -5.60 -8.48 12.19
N ALA A 177 -5.38 -8.04 10.95
CA ALA A 177 -4.51 -8.72 9.98
C ALA A 177 -3.05 -8.78 10.47
N ALA A 178 -2.53 -7.70 11.05
CA ALA A 178 -1.20 -7.66 11.62
C ALA A 178 -1.06 -8.65 12.80
N SER A 179 -2.06 -8.70 13.68
CA SER A 179 -2.07 -9.64 14.83
C SER A 179 -2.11 -11.10 14.39
N THR A 180 -2.89 -11.44 13.35
CA THR A 180 -2.91 -12.79 12.79
C THR A 180 -1.59 -13.15 12.12
N PHE A 181 -0.91 -12.18 11.52
CA PHE A 181 0.39 -12.41 10.89
C PHE A 181 1.47 -12.67 11.93
N THR A 182 1.47 -11.96 13.06
CA THR A 182 2.44 -12.19 14.15
C THR A 182 2.27 -13.55 14.81
N LEU A 183 1.02 -14.01 14.96
CA LEU A 183 0.68 -15.34 15.47
C LEU A 183 1.07 -16.47 14.53
N LEU A 184 1.15 -16.22 13.21
CA LEU A 184 1.55 -17.21 12.22
C LEU A 184 3.07 -17.34 12.06
N THR A 185 3.82 -16.34 12.53
CA THR A 185 5.30 -16.29 12.46
C THR A 185 6.01 -16.72 13.75
N LEU A 186 5.25 -17.04 14.80
CA LEU A 186 5.73 -17.61 16.09
C LEU A 186 5.44 -19.12 16.12
#